data_AF-A0A358L3X7-F1
#
_entry.id   AF-A0A358L3X7-F1
#
_cell.length_a   1.000
_cell.length_b   1.000
_cell.length_c   1.000
_cell.angle_alpha   90.00
_cell.angle_beta   90.00
_cell.angle_gamma   90.00
#
_symmetry.space_group_name_H-M   'P 1'
#
loop_
_entity.id
_entity.type
_entity.pdbx_description
1 polymer ?
#
loop_
_entity_poly.entity_id
_entity_poly.type
_entity_poly.pdbx_seq_one_letter_code
_entity_poly.pdbx_strand_id
1 'polypeptide(L)'
;MSNWETSAETILTTGPVVPVIVVNKLEHAVPMAKALVAGGVKVLEVTLRTACAMDAIRAMIAEVPEAIVGAGTVLNVQQLQEVTEAGAKFVISPGITAPLLQAAMEGPIPLIPGIST
;
A
#
# COMPACT_ATOMS: atom_id res chain seq x y z
N MET A 1 13.15 -5.03 17.30
CA MET A 1 11.73 -5.43 17.31
C MET A 1 11.00 -4.36 16.50
N SER A 2 10.33 -4.70 15.40
CA SER A 2 9.71 -3.70 14.52
C SER A 2 8.49 -3.07 15.20
N ASN A 3 8.31 -1.76 15.04
CA ASN A 3 7.17 -0.99 15.56
C ASN A 3 5.85 -1.24 14.79
N TRP A 4 5.80 -2.30 13.96
CA TRP A 4 4.71 -2.51 13.02
C TRP A 4 3.48 -3.14 13.69
N GLU A 5 2.31 -2.58 13.40
CA GLU A 5 1.00 -3.11 13.83
C GLU A 5 0.67 -4.46 13.17
N THR A 6 1.26 -4.74 12.01
CA THR A 6 1.11 -5.99 11.24
C THR A 6 2.45 -6.34 10.59
N SER A 7 2.75 -7.64 10.50
CA SER A 7 3.99 -8.08 9.84
C SER A 7 3.88 -8.02 8.32
N ALA A 8 5.01 -7.80 7.64
CA ALA A 8 5.09 -7.92 6.18
C ALA A 8 4.68 -9.33 5.69
N GLU A 9 5.02 -10.37 6.46
CA GLU A 9 4.64 -11.76 6.18
C GLU A 9 3.12 -11.94 6.12
N THR A 10 2.37 -11.38 7.08
CA THR A 10 0.90 -11.46 7.09
C THR A 10 0.31 -10.83 5.83
N ILE A 11 0.83 -9.69 5.38
CA ILE A 11 0.39 -9.05 4.14
C ILE A 11 0.63 -9.99 2.94
N LEU A 12 1.85 -10.51 2.79
CA LEU A 12 2.25 -11.34 1.65
C LEU A 12 1.59 -12.72 1.63
N THR A 13 1.17 -13.25 2.78
CA THR A 13 0.53 -14.56 2.91
C THR A 13 -1.00 -14.50 2.91
N THR A 14 -1.60 -13.31 2.86
CA THR A 14 -3.07 -13.14 2.81
C THR A 14 -3.69 -13.75 1.54
N GLY A 15 -2.97 -13.74 0.43
CA GLY A 15 -3.43 -14.33 -0.83
C GLY A 15 -2.29 -14.51 -1.83
N PRO A 16 -2.49 -15.30 -2.89
CA PRO A 16 -1.43 -15.65 -3.83
C PRO A 16 -1.08 -14.53 -4.83
N VAL A 17 -1.90 -13.47 -4.92
CA VAL A 17 -1.74 -12.38 -5.88
C VAL A 17 -1.99 -11.04 -5.20
N VAL A 18 -1.09 -10.09 -5.44
CA VAL A 18 -1.26 -8.67 -5.10
C VAL A 18 -1.34 -7.88 -6.42
N PRO A 19 -2.46 -7.20 -6.72
CA PRO A 19 -2.60 -6.41 -7.93
C PRO A 19 -1.85 -5.08 -7.79
N VAL A 20 -1.00 -4.78 -8.76
CA VAL A 20 -0.31 -3.49 -8.89
C VAL A 20 -1.25 -2.50 -9.57
N ILE A 21 -1.90 -1.64 -8.79
CA ILE A 21 -3.01 -0.79 -9.27
C ILE A 21 -2.47 0.58 -9.70
N VAL A 22 -2.86 0.97 -10.92
CA VAL A 22 -2.70 2.34 -11.44
C VAL A 22 -4.11 2.92 -11.66
N VAL A 23 -4.49 3.90 -10.84
CA VAL A 23 -5.82 4.52 -10.87
C VAL A 23 -5.74 5.89 -11.53
N ASN A 24 -6.32 6.05 -12.73
CA ASN A 24 -6.27 7.31 -13.48
C ASN A 24 -7.49 8.23 -13.22
N LYS A 25 -8.57 7.66 -12.71
CA LYS A 25 -9.83 8.34 -12.42
C LYS A 25 -10.29 7.95 -11.03
N LEU A 26 -10.49 8.92 -10.16
CA LEU A 26 -10.79 8.69 -8.75
C LEU A 26 -12.11 7.92 -8.58
N GLU A 27 -13.11 8.19 -9.43
CA GLU A 27 -14.41 7.53 -9.41
C GLU A 27 -14.34 6.01 -9.65
N HIS A 28 -13.23 5.51 -10.20
CA HIS A 28 -13.03 4.07 -10.41
C HIS A 28 -12.43 3.35 -9.19
N ALA A 29 -11.88 4.08 -8.21
CA ALA A 29 -11.14 3.51 -7.09
C ALA A 29 -12.00 2.54 -6.26
N VAL A 30 -13.08 3.04 -5.67
CA VAL A 30 -13.95 2.24 -4.79
C VAL A 30 -14.65 1.09 -5.55
N PRO A 31 -15.25 1.29 -6.74
CA PRO A 31 -15.84 0.19 -7.51
C PRO A 31 -14.84 -0.92 -7.85
N MET A 32 -13.61 -0.55 -8.23
CA MET A 32 -12.54 -1.50 -8.53
C MET A 32 -12.14 -2.30 -7.28
N ALA A 33 -11.94 -1.63 -6.14
CA ALA A 33 -11.61 -2.31 -4.88
C ALA A 33 -12.70 -3.30 -4.46
N LYS A 34 -13.98 -2.90 -4.53
CA LYS A 34 -15.13 -3.80 -4.26
C LYS A 34 -15.14 -5.01 -5.19
N ALA A 35 -14.89 -4.81 -6.49
CA ALA A 35 -14.84 -5.90 -7.46
C ALA A 35 -13.69 -6.89 -7.17
N LEU A 36 -12.50 -6.39 -6.82
CA LEU A 36 -11.35 -7.23 -6.45
C LEU A 36 -11.64 -8.05 -5.20
N VAL A 37 -12.18 -7.42 -4.15
CA VAL A 37 -12.57 -8.11 -2.91
C VAL A 37 -13.64 -9.17 -3.16
N ALA A 38 -14.66 -8.86 -3.97
CA ALA A 38 -15.70 -9.82 -4.36
C ALA A 38 -15.11 -11.01 -5.14
N GLY A 39 -14.03 -10.79 -5.91
CA GLY A 39 -13.25 -11.83 -6.58
C GLY A 39 -12.27 -12.59 -5.67
N GLY A 40 -12.21 -12.27 -4.38
CA GLY A 40 -11.34 -12.92 -3.39
C GLY A 40 -9.95 -12.28 -3.23
N VAL A 41 -9.66 -11.17 -3.91
CA VAL A 41 -8.39 -10.43 -3.82
C VAL A 41 -8.53 -9.28 -2.83
N LYS A 42 -7.95 -9.44 -1.63
CA LYS A 42 -8.12 -8.48 -0.53
C LYS A 42 -6.95 -7.50 -0.35
N VAL A 43 -5.73 -7.89 -0.70
CA VAL A 43 -4.55 -7.02 -0.58
C VAL A 43 -4.45 -6.19 -1.84
N LEU A 44 -4.51 -4.86 -1.73
CA LEU A 44 -4.56 -3.93 -2.85
C LEU A 44 -3.37 -2.97 -2.79
N GLU A 45 -2.46 -3.03 -3.77
CA GLU A 45 -1.34 -2.10 -3.88
C GLU A 45 -1.68 -0.94 -4.82
N VAL A 46 -2.01 0.24 -4.27
CA VAL A 46 -2.25 1.44 -5.08
C VAL A 46 -0.93 2.17 -5.32
N THR A 47 -0.46 2.20 -6.56
CA THR A 47 0.81 2.85 -6.89
C THR A 47 0.71 4.37 -6.90
N LEU A 48 1.70 5.07 -6.33
CA LEU A 48 1.84 6.53 -6.39
C LEU A 48 2.32 7.03 -7.77
N ARG A 49 1.65 6.59 -8.84
CA ARG A 49 1.99 6.89 -10.24
C ARG A 49 0.99 7.82 -10.91
N THR A 50 -0.05 8.23 -10.21
CA THR A 50 -1.09 9.12 -10.72
C THR A 50 -1.44 10.19 -9.68
N ALA A 51 -1.97 11.32 -10.14
CA ALA A 51 -2.32 12.45 -9.27
C ALA A 51 -3.39 12.12 -8.23
N CYS A 52 -4.31 11.19 -8.53
CA CYS A 52 -5.39 10.80 -7.62
C CYS A 52 -5.08 9.57 -6.75
N ALA A 53 -3.84 9.05 -6.75
CA ALA A 53 -3.50 7.83 -6.02
C ALA A 53 -3.73 7.95 -4.50
N MET A 54 -3.35 9.09 -3.91
CA MET A 54 -3.56 9.35 -2.47
C MET A 54 -5.04 9.41 -2.09
N ASP A 55 -5.86 10.06 -2.91
CA ASP A 55 -7.30 10.13 -2.67
C ASP A 55 -7.98 8.78 -2.89
N ALA A 56 -7.48 8.00 -3.86
CA ALA A 56 -7.95 6.63 -4.07
C ALA A 56 -7.63 5.73 -2.87
N ILE A 57 -6.43 5.82 -2.29
CA ILE A 57 -6.07 5.10 -1.05
C ILE A 57 -7.07 5.44 0.06
N ARG A 58 -7.30 6.73 0.32
CA ARG A 58 -8.24 7.19 1.37
C ARG A 58 -9.66 6.70 1.12
N ALA A 59 -10.16 6.83 -0.11
CA ALA A 59 -11.52 6.41 -0.47
C ALA A 59 -11.70 4.90 -0.35
N MET A 60 -10.75 4.09 -0.84
CA MET A 60 -10.81 2.64 -0.71
C MET A 60 -10.78 2.19 0.75
N ILE A 61 -9.93 2.79 1.59
CA ILE A 61 -9.87 2.48 3.03
C ILE A 61 -11.19 2.82 3.73
N ALA A 62 -11.77 3.99 3.41
CA ALA A 62 -13.00 4.44 4.05
C ALA A 62 -14.24 3.63 3.62
N GLU A 63 -14.31 3.21 2.37
CA GLU A 63 -15.52 2.62 1.77
C GLU A 63 -15.47 1.12 1.51
N VAL A 64 -14.30 0.48 1.69
CA VAL A 64 -14.08 -0.95 1.47
C VAL A 64 -13.27 -1.54 2.64
N PRO A 65 -13.83 -1.60 3.86
CA PRO A 65 -13.11 -2.05 5.06
C PRO A 65 -12.61 -3.50 5.00
N GLU A 66 -13.13 -4.31 4.07
CA GLU A 66 -12.68 -5.68 3.82
C GLU A 66 -11.37 -5.75 3.00
N ALA A 67 -10.98 -4.64 2.34
CA ALA A 67 -9.73 -4.53 1.62
C ALA A 67 -8.58 -4.14 2.55
N ILE A 68 -7.44 -4.79 2.37
CA ILE A 68 -6.17 -4.39 2.96
C ILE A 68 -5.46 -3.50 1.94
N VAL A 69 -5.67 -2.19 2.05
CA VAL A 69 -5.12 -1.21 1.10
C VAL A 69 -3.73 -0.78 1.56
N GLY A 70 -2.75 -0.89 0.65
CA GLY A 70 -1.40 -0.38 0.81
C GLY A 70 -1.00 0.53 -0.34
N ALA A 71 0.18 1.13 -0.20
CA ALA A 71 0.74 2.02 -1.21
C ALA A 71 1.94 1.38 -1.91
N GLY A 72 1.97 1.47 -3.24
CA GLY A 72 3.10 1.06 -4.08
C GLY A 72 3.84 2.26 -4.66
N THR A 73 5.04 2.04 -5.19
CA THR A 73 5.87 3.13 -5.77
C THR A 73 6.19 4.23 -4.75
N VAL A 74 6.39 3.88 -3.49
CA VAL A 74 6.91 4.80 -2.48
C VAL A 74 8.43 4.89 -2.63
N LEU A 75 8.94 6.10 -2.86
CA LEU A 75 10.33 6.35 -3.24
C LEU A 75 11.15 7.03 -2.13
N ASN A 76 10.50 7.67 -1.17
CA ASN A 76 11.15 8.47 -0.15
C ASN A 76 10.35 8.52 1.17
N VAL A 77 10.97 9.08 2.19
CA VAL A 77 10.42 9.19 3.55
C VAL A 77 9.15 10.03 3.60
N GLN A 78 9.08 11.11 2.81
CA GLN A 78 7.89 11.97 2.76
C GLN A 78 6.67 11.19 2.28
N GLN A 79 6.81 10.45 1.17
CA GLN A 79 5.71 9.62 0.65
C GLN A 79 5.32 8.50 1.61
N LEU A 80 6.28 7.89 2.31
CA LEU A 80 6.01 6.91 3.37
C LEU A 80 5.15 7.52 4.49
N GLN A 81 5.46 8.73 4.92
CA GLN A 81 4.67 9.45 5.94
C GLN A 81 3.26 9.76 5.42
N GLU A 82 3.14 10.33 4.21
CA GLU A 82 1.86 10.68 3.60
C GLU A 82 0.91 9.48 3.48
N VAL A 83 1.40 8.31 3.03
CA VAL A 83 0.57 7.10 2.89
C VAL A 83 0.22 6.49 4.24
N THR A 84 1.12 6.58 5.22
CA THR A 84 0.86 6.15 6.60
C THR A 84 -0.26 6.97 7.21
N GLU A 85 -0.20 8.30 7.07
CA GLU A 85 -1.24 9.23 7.54
C GLU A 85 -2.58 9.04 6.80
N ALA A 86 -2.54 8.64 5.53
CA ALA A 86 -3.74 8.27 4.77
C ALA A 86 -4.37 6.93 5.21
N GLY A 87 -3.71 6.18 6.10
CA GLY A 87 -4.20 4.94 6.67
C GLY A 87 -3.78 3.67 5.92
N ALA A 88 -2.81 3.75 4.99
CA ALA A 88 -2.29 2.58 4.30
C ALA A 88 -1.80 1.53 5.31
N LYS A 89 -2.08 0.25 5.05
CA LYS A 89 -1.73 -0.86 5.95
C LYS A 89 -0.35 -1.44 5.69
N PHE A 90 0.24 -1.15 4.53
CA PHE A 90 1.59 -1.55 4.15
C PHE A 90 2.11 -0.65 3.03
N VAL A 91 3.42 -0.71 2.82
CA VAL A 91 4.10 0.02 1.75
C VAL A 91 4.98 -0.91 0.93
N ILE A 92 4.94 -0.73 -0.39
CA ILE A 92 5.85 -1.35 -1.36
C ILE A 92 6.68 -0.25 -2.03
N SER A 93 7.99 -0.42 -2.01
CA SER A 93 8.93 0.40 -2.77
C SER A 93 9.57 -0.41 -3.90
N PRO A 94 9.84 0.17 -5.07
CA PRO A 94 10.46 -0.55 -6.19
C PRO A 94 11.94 -0.87 -5.95
N GLY A 95 12.54 -0.27 -4.91
CA GLY A 95 13.92 -0.44 -4.52
C GLY A 95 14.13 -0.08 -3.04
N ILE A 96 15.38 -0.16 -2.58
CA ILE A 96 15.78 0.22 -1.21
C ILE A 96 16.66 1.46 -1.21
N THR A 97 16.51 2.29 -0.19
CA THR A 97 17.50 3.30 0.20
C THR A 97 17.64 3.28 1.73
N ALA A 98 18.81 3.63 2.25
CA ALA A 98 19.02 3.65 3.71
C ALA A 98 18.02 4.57 4.45
N PRO A 99 17.71 5.80 3.97
CA PRO A 99 16.71 6.64 4.62
C PRO A 99 15.31 6.03 4.64
N LEU A 100 14.88 5.39 3.54
CA LEU A 100 13.56 4.78 3.47
C LEU A 100 13.45 3.56 4.40
N LEU A 101 14.48 2.72 4.45
CA LEU A 101 14.53 1.57 5.36
C LEU A 101 14.49 2.03 6.82
N GLN A 102 15.29 3.02 7.19
CA GLN A 102 15.32 3.55 8.55
C GLN A 102 13.95 4.10 8.96
N ALA A 103 13.36 4.96 8.13
CA ALA A 103 12.04 5.54 8.42
C ALA A 103 10.95 4.46 8.54
N ALA A 104 10.99 3.43 7.69
CA ALA A 104 10.03 2.33 7.77
C ALA A 104 10.19 1.48 9.05
N MET A 105 11.42 1.27 9.53
CA MET A 105 11.67 0.53 10.78
C MET A 105 11.18 1.29 12.02
N GLU A 106 11.21 2.61 11.98
CA GLU A 106 10.73 3.49 13.05
C GLU A 106 9.20 3.67 13.02
N GLY A 107 8.59 3.56 11.83
CA GLY A 107 7.15 3.75 11.60
C GLY A 107 6.24 2.56 11.98
N PRO A 108 4.91 2.75 11.88
CA PRO A 108 3.93 1.79 12.37
C PRO A 108 3.48 0.72 11.35
N ILE A 109 3.86 0.83 10.08
CA ILE A 109 3.41 -0.08 9.01
C ILE A 109 4.58 -0.75 8.27
N PRO A 110 4.41 -2.00 7.81
CA PRO A 110 5.47 -2.72 7.14
C PRO A 110 5.86 -2.13 5.78
N LEU A 111 7.16 -2.06 5.55
CA LEU A 111 7.75 -1.85 4.22
C LEU A 111 8.18 -3.20 3.62
N ILE A 112 7.76 -3.45 2.38
CA ILE A 112 8.16 -4.60 1.55
C ILE A 112 8.94 -4.05 0.35
N PRO A 113 10.27 -3.96 0.42
CA PRO A 113 11.03 -3.28 -0.62
C PRO A 113 11.53 -4.24 -1.71
N GLY A 114 11.55 -3.75 -2.95
CA GLY A 114 12.16 -4.44 -4.09
C GLY A 114 13.69 -4.49 -4.03
N ILE A 115 14.27 -5.54 -4.61
CA ILE A 115 15.72 -5.74 -4.77
C ILE A 115 16.02 -6.30 -6.16
N SER A 116 17.25 -6.12 -6.63
CA SER A 116 17.79 -6.74 -7.85
C SER A 116 19.30 -6.59 -7.85
N THR A 117 20.04 -7.63 -7.46
CA THR A 117 21.52 -7.61 -7.33
C THR A 117 22.11 -8.95 -7.69
#